data_AF-A0A950T6U9-F1
#
_entry.id   AF-A0A950T6U9-F1
#
_cell.length_a   1.000
_cell.length_b   1.000
_cell.length_c   1.000
_cell.angle_alpha   90.00
_cell.angle_beta   90.00
_cell.angle_gamma   90.00
#
_symmetry.space_group_name_H-M   'P 1'
#
loop_
_entity.id
_entity.type
_entity.pdbx_description
1 polymer ?
#
loop_
_entity_poly.entity_id
_entity_poly.type
_entity_poly.pdbx_seq_one_letter_code
_entity_poly.pdbx_strand_id
1 'polypeptide(L)'
;MLGNKGLPQMMRAAMLHAPCTLSIERVPVPSCQAHEVLIEVETVGLCGSDVHFFTGERPLDGPMVLGHEIAGRIVASGSDVSLERT
;
A
#
# COMPACT_ATOMS: atom_id res chain seq x y z
N MET A 1 11.04 -5.59 18.57
CA MET A 1 10.93 -5.05 17.20
C MET A 1 10.98 -6.19 16.21
N LEU A 2 9.92 -6.40 15.41
CA LEU A 2 10.01 -7.26 14.23
C LEU A 2 10.88 -6.52 13.21
N GLY A 3 12.19 -6.82 13.20
CA GLY A 3 13.08 -6.27 12.19
C GLY A 3 12.74 -6.85 10.81
N ASN A 4 13.04 -6.11 9.74
CA ASN A 4 12.80 -6.48 8.33
C ASN A 4 13.46 -7.79 7.83
N LYS A 5 13.94 -8.67 8.71
CA LYS A 5 14.59 -9.93 8.34
C LYS A 5 13.56 -10.88 7.71
N GLY A 6 13.58 -10.99 6.38
CA GLY A 6 12.78 -11.95 5.62
C GLY A 6 11.75 -11.33 4.67
N LEU A 7 11.62 -10.01 4.62
CA LEU A 7 10.73 -9.35 3.66
C LEU A 7 11.34 -9.35 2.24
N PRO A 8 10.53 -9.51 1.19
CA PRO A 8 11.01 -9.38 -0.18
C PRO A 8 11.46 -7.93 -0.45
N GLN A 9 12.37 -7.73 -1.41
CA GLN A 9 12.80 -6.37 -1.80
C GLN A 9 11.73 -5.63 -2.60
N MET A 10 10.87 -6.36 -3.30
CA MET A 10 9.86 -5.83 -4.21
C MET A 10 8.50 -6.47 -3.93
N MET A 11 7.43 -5.71 -4.14
CA MET A 11 6.03 -6.14 -4.09
C MET A 11 5.31 -5.78 -5.40
N ARG A 12 4.13 -6.37 -5.62
CA ARG A 12 3.25 -5.96 -6.72
C ARG A 12 2.31 -4.85 -6.25
N ALA A 13 2.05 -3.87 -7.11
CA ALA A 13 1.08 -2.80 -6.85
C ALA A 13 0.26 -2.50 -8.12
N ALA A 14 -1.01 -2.12 -7.94
CA ALA A 14 -1.85 -1.60 -9.01
C ALA A 14 -1.60 -0.10 -9.16
N MET A 15 -0.83 0.27 -10.18
CA MET A 15 -0.37 1.64 -10.44
C MET A 15 -1.21 2.28 -11.56
N LEU A 16 -1.88 3.37 -11.24
CA LEU A 16 -2.66 4.19 -12.17
C LEU A 16 -1.81 5.38 -12.62
N HIS A 17 -1.44 5.44 -13.89
CA HIS A 17 -0.61 6.54 -14.44
C HIS A 17 -1.45 7.71 -14.96
N ALA A 18 -2.62 7.40 -15.50
CA ALA A 18 -3.56 8.32 -16.11
C ALA A 18 -4.94 7.63 -16.17
N PRO A 19 -6.04 8.34 -16.45
CA PRO A 19 -7.34 7.72 -16.66
C PRO A 19 -7.25 6.52 -17.61
N CYS A 20 -7.91 5.42 -17.24
CA CYS A 20 -7.90 4.15 -17.95
C CYS A 20 -6.52 3.50 -18.17
N THR A 21 -5.46 3.98 -17.50
CA THR A 21 -4.07 3.52 -17.68
C THR A 21 -3.56 2.88 -16.39
N LEU A 22 -4.15 1.76 -16.02
CA LEU A 22 -3.81 0.95 -14.84
C LEU A 22 -2.89 -0.20 -15.24
N SER A 23 -1.83 -0.44 -14.47
CA SER A 23 -0.96 -1.60 -14.65
C SER A 23 -0.54 -2.23 -13.32
N ILE A 24 -0.15 -3.51 -13.36
CA ILE A 24 0.40 -4.20 -12.20
C ILE A 24 1.92 -4.13 -12.30
N GLU A 25 2.54 -3.42 -11.37
CA GLU A 25 3.98 -3.14 -11.37
C GLU A 25 4.69 -3.80 -10.21
N ARG A 26 5.99 -4.04 -10.36
CA ARG A 26 6.87 -4.37 -9.23
C ARG A 26 7.48 -3.09 -8.69
N VAL A 27 7.17 -2.78 -7.43
CA VAL A 27 7.69 -1.60 -6.71
C VAL A 27 8.45 -2.05 -5.45
N PRO A 28 9.38 -1.24 -4.92
CA PRO A 28 10.07 -1.58 -3.67
C PRO A 28 9.10 -1.76 -2.50
N VAL A 29 9.39 -2.71 -1.61
CA VAL A 29 8.69 -2.79 -0.32
C VAL A 29 9.07 -1.57 0.52
N PRO A 30 8.09 -0.81 1.06
CA PRO A 30 8.39 0.39 1.84
C PRO A 30 9.01 0.06 3.19
N SER A 31 9.81 0.99 3.72
CA SER A 31 10.35 0.93 5.07
C SER A 31 9.54 1.84 6.01
N CYS A 32 9.19 1.34 7.20
CA CYS A 32 8.53 2.15 8.22
C CYS A 32 9.41 3.31 8.70
N GLN A 33 8.82 4.49 8.81
CA GLN A 33 9.31 5.54 9.69
C GLN A 33 8.94 5.23 11.15
N ALA A 34 9.44 6.06 12.09
CA ALA A 34 9.35 5.81 13.54
C ALA A 34 7.94 5.48 14.05
N HIS A 35 6.90 6.15 13.53
CA HIS A 35 5.50 5.99 13.95
C HIS A 35 4.63 5.17 13.00
N GLU A 36 5.23 4.44 12.06
CA GLU A 36 4.50 3.71 11.03
C GLU A 36 4.50 2.19 11.29
N VAL A 37 3.58 1.50 10.63
CA VAL A 37 3.57 0.04 10.52
C VAL A 37 3.60 -0.38 9.07
N LEU A 38 4.23 -1.52 8.79
CA LEU A 38 4.20 -2.15 7.48
C LEU A 38 3.22 -3.30 7.51
N ILE A 39 2.25 -3.27 6.60
CA ILE A 39 1.21 -4.27 6.48
C ILE A 39 1.48 -5.09 5.21
N GLU A 40 1.57 -6.40 5.37
CA GLU A 40 1.44 -7.36 4.27
C GLU A 40 -0.05 -7.45 3.92
N VAL A 41 -0.43 -6.80 2.82
CA VAL A 41 -1.81 -6.76 2.33
C VAL A 41 -2.20 -8.13 1.79
N GLU A 42 -3.19 -8.77 2.41
CA GLU A 42 -3.74 -10.07 2.00
C GLU A 42 -4.93 -9.90 1.06
N THR A 43 -5.75 -8.88 1.32
CA THR A 43 -6.92 -8.54 0.50
C THR A 43 -7.12 -7.03 0.45
N VAL A 44 -7.73 -6.58 -0.65
CA VAL A 44 -8.11 -5.19 -0.88
C VAL A 44 -9.49 -5.15 -1.54
N GLY A 45 -10.38 -4.35 -0.96
CA GLY A 45 -11.68 -4.03 -1.52
C GLY A 45 -11.55 -3.01 -2.67
N LEU A 46 -12.54 -3.02 -3.56
CA LEU A 46 -12.68 -2.01 -4.61
C LEU A 46 -13.84 -1.10 -4.26
N CYS A 47 -13.56 0.19 -4.06
CA CYS A 47 -14.56 1.19 -3.75
C CYS A 47 -14.90 2.03 -4.98
N GLY A 48 -16.05 2.71 -4.96
CA GLY A 48 -16.45 3.63 -6.03
C GLY A 48 -15.45 4.78 -6.25
N SER A 49 -14.75 5.21 -5.20
CA SER A 49 -13.67 6.21 -5.29
C SER A 49 -12.50 5.75 -6.15
N ASP A 50 -12.12 4.47 -6.11
CA ASP A 50 -11.08 3.93 -6.99
C ASP A 50 -11.52 4.02 -8.46
N VAL A 51 -12.80 3.77 -8.73
CA VAL A 51 -13.40 3.91 -10.07
C VAL A 51 -13.37 5.37 -10.53
N HIS A 52 -13.74 6.33 -9.67
CA HIS A 52 -13.71 7.75 -10.01
C HIS A 52 -12.29 8.25 -10.38
N PHE A 53 -11.23 7.70 -9.76
CA PHE A 53 -9.86 7.96 -10.18
C PHE A 53 -9.52 7.28 -11.51
N PHE A 54 -9.90 6.00 -11.66
CA PHE A 54 -9.66 5.25 -12.89
C PHE A 54 -10.34 5.89 -14.11
N THR A 55 -11.57 6.40 -13.98
CA THR A 55 -12.32 7.04 -15.07
C THR A 55 -11.90 8.49 -15.32
N GLY A 56 -11.10 9.09 -14.43
CA GLY A 56 -10.67 10.48 -14.51
C GLY A 56 -11.71 11.50 -14.04
N GLU A 57 -12.79 11.05 -13.38
CA GLU A 57 -13.75 11.95 -12.72
C GLU A 57 -13.12 12.68 -11.52
N ARG A 58 -12.10 12.07 -10.91
CA ARG A 58 -11.21 12.71 -9.94
C ARG A 58 -9.84 12.97 -10.57
N PRO A 59 -9.27 14.17 -10.39
CA PRO A 59 -7.94 14.46 -10.91
C PRO A 59 -6.88 13.61 -10.21
N LEU A 60 -5.84 13.26 -10.96
CA LEU A 60 -4.62 12.62 -10.46
C LEU A 60 -3.50 13.66 -10.49
N ASP A 61 -2.80 13.82 -9.37
CA ASP A 61 -1.62 14.69 -9.29
C ASP A 61 -0.34 14.01 -9.82
N GLY A 62 -0.43 12.71 -10.13
CA GLY A 62 0.65 11.88 -10.66
C GLY A 62 0.28 10.39 -10.56
N PRO A 63 1.21 9.48 -10.91
CA PRO A 63 1.00 8.05 -10.77
C PRO A 63 0.64 7.67 -9.32
N MET A 64 -0.39 6.85 -9.16
CA MET A 64 -0.95 6.51 -7.86
C MET A 64 -1.18 5.01 -7.71
N VAL A 65 -0.81 4.46 -6.54
CA VAL A 65 -1.23 3.10 -6.16
C VAL A 65 -2.67 3.15 -5.66
N LEU A 66 -3.56 2.38 -6.30
CA LEU A 66 -4.97 2.29 -5.90
C LEU A 66 -5.20 1.29 -4.74
N GLY A 67 -6.38 1.39 -4.13
CA GLY A 67 -6.83 0.50 -3.06
C GLY A 67 -6.60 1.11 -1.68
N HIS A 68 -7.70 1.41 -1.00
CA HIS A 68 -7.71 2.01 0.33
C HIS A 68 -8.55 1.23 1.36
N GLU A 69 -9.14 0.11 0.93
CA GLU A 69 -9.94 -0.79 1.76
C GLU A 69 -9.20 -2.11 1.97
N ILE A 70 -8.10 -2.08 2.72
CA ILE A 70 -7.19 -3.23 2.88
C ILE A 70 -7.44 -4.01 4.17
N ALA A 71 -7.13 -5.31 4.13
CA ALA A 71 -6.92 -6.13 5.31
C ALA A 71 -5.67 -7.01 5.12
N GLY A 72 -4.98 -7.27 6.23
CA GLY A 72 -3.73 -8.02 6.20
C GLY A 72 -3.04 -8.05 7.56
N ARG A 73 -1.75 -8.37 7.56
CA ARG A 73 -0.95 -8.60 8.76
C ARG A 73 0.15 -7.55 8.91
N ILE A 74 0.33 -7.04 10.13
CA ILE A 74 1.51 -6.22 10.45
C ILE A 74 2.75 -7.10 10.42
N VAL A 75 3.72 -6.76 9.57
CA VAL A 75 4.97 -7.53 9.39
C VAL A 75 6.21 -6.77 9.85
N ALA A 76 6.13 -5.45 10.00
CA ALA A 76 7.15 -4.63 10.64
C ALA A 76 6.54 -3.37 11.26
N SER A 77 7.28 -2.70 12.14
CA SER A 77 6.89 -1.44 12.75
C SER A 77 8.08 -0.52 12.94
N GLY A 78 7.82 0.78 13.00
CA GLY A 78 8.78 1.79 13.40
C GLY A 78 9.23 1.64 14.85
N SER A 79 10.31 2.35 15.19
CA SER A 79 10.92 2.31 16.54
C SER A 79 9.97 2.73 17.65
N ASP A 80 9.00 3.59 17.34
CA ASP A 80 8.14 4.25 18.31
C ASP A 80 6.74 3.62 18.34
N VAL A 81 6.57 2.47 17.68
CA VAL A 81 5.33 1.69 17.67
C VAL A 81 5.51 0.40 18.47
N SER A 82 4.76 0.26 19.56
CA SER A 82 4.61 -1.02 20.25
C SER A 82 3.52 -1.85 19.60
N LEU A 83 3.81 -3.12 19.31
CA LEU A 83 2.84 -4.09 18.78
C LEU A 83 2.20 -4.96 19.87
N GLU A 84 2.50 -4.68 21.14
CA GLU A 84 1.85 -5.34 22.26
C GLU A 84 0.41 -4.83 22.38
N ARG A 85 -0.55 -5.76 22.51
CA ARG A 85 -1.95 -5.40 22.75
C ARG A 85 -2.10 -5.07 24.23
N THR A 86 -2.29 -3.78 24.55
CA THR A 86 -2.73 -3.33 25.87
C THR A 86 -4.19 -3.69 26.12
#